data_AF-A0A7S2MH58-F1
#
_entry.id   AF-A0A7S2MH58-F1
#
_cell.length_a   1.000
_cell.length_b   1.000
_cell.length_c   1.000
_cell.angle_alpha   90.00
_cell.angle_beta   90.00
_cell.angle_gamma   90.00
#
_symmetry.space_group_name_H-M   'P 1'
#
loop_
_entity.id
_entity.type
_entity.pdbx_description
1 polymer ?
#
loop_
_entity_poly.entity_id
_entity_poly.type
_entity_poly.pdbx_seq_one_letter_code
_entity_poly.pdbx_strand_id
1 'polypeptide(L)'
;GGQWHTNLPILNNSAIWSGVGDGEGANLAGEQLLFSKLLWRSGYLRCPESCSADTSSEDCVCSCPTEYRHGRSPYDILAETGLLYYISTQDASKGLLYNKTTDKYGLVGYTLKEEEETWNRLLNSVCDPGHPGEMYTSAAPYDPVFWLLHPASERLLNWRRMLKAWKFADFDEAWGYNHSSVNAPSDVGKVFNWENTSGFDLPTHEMGTCPGHEAMDLLPFKGLIKDGEYATNKDFYEFLHPWNEMLPYTYDSYRWEHCNASGDDIGWDLLPRGWASDHGL
;
A
#
# COMPACT_ATOMS: atom_id res chain seq x y z
N GLY A 1 -5.41 14.05 -0.19
CA GLY A 1 -6.68 13.40 0.11
C GLY A 1 -6.54 12.04 0.75
N GLY A 2 -6.29 11.98 2.06
CA GLY A 2 -6.26 10.71 2.82
C GLY A 2 -7.65 10.13 3.06
N GLN A 3 -7.76 9.16 3.96
CA GLN A 3 -9.06 8.69 4.44
C GLN A 3 -9.76 9.83 5.19
N TRP A 4 -10.88 10.31 4.66
CA TRP A 4 -11.58 11.49 5.19
C TRP A 4 -12.52 11.12 6.34
N HIS A 5 -12.99 9.87 6.33
CA HIS A 5 -13.83 9.33 7.38
C HIS A 5 -13.68 7.81 7.43
N THR A 6 -13.29 7.30 8.61
CA THR A 6 -13.43 5.90 8.98
C THR A 6 -14.82 5.74 9.60
N ASN A 7 -15.67 4.86 9.06
CA ASN A 7 -16.88 4.48 9.79
C ASN A 7 -16.45 3.93 11.17
N LEU A 8 -17.10 4.38 12.26
CA LEU A 8 -16.80 3.99 13.65
C LEU A 8 -16.62 2.47 13.92
N PRO A 9 -17.22 1.53 13.16
CA PRO A 9 -16.89 0.12 13.27
C PRO A 9 -15.40 -0.19 13.09
N ILE A 10 -14.68 0.57 12.25
CA ILE A 10 -13.28 0.32 11.85
C ILE A 10 -12.32 0.39 13.05
N LEU A 11 -12.46 1.38 13.94
CA LEU A 11 -11.59 1.55 15.12
C LEU A 11 -12.01 0.64 16.29
N ASN A 12 -13.32 0.39 16.45
CA ASN A 12 -13.83 -0.57 17.43
C ASN A 12 -13.56 -2.04 17.03
N ASN A 13 -13.28 -2.30 15.75
CA ASN A 13 -12.90 -3.60 15.21
C ASN A 13 -11.40 -3.91 15.33
N SER A 14 -10.60 -3.02 15.91
CA SER A 14 -9.26 -3.38 16.41
C SER A 14 -9.31 -4.63 17.31
N ALA A 15 -10.43 -4.88 18.00
CA ALA A 15 -10.68 -6.09 18.76
C ALA A 15 -10.92 -7.37 17.91
N ILE A 16 -11.44 -7.25 16.67
CA ILE A 16 -11.54 -8.37 15.72
C ILE A 16 -10.13 -8.72 15.25
N TRP A 17 -9.37 -7.70 14.87
CA TRP A 17 -7.98 -7.84 14.48
C TRP A 17 -7.12 -8.31 15.65
N SER A 18 -7.48 -7.96 16.91
CA SER A 18 -6.82 -8.48 18.11
C SER A 18 -7.17 -9.93 18.43
N GLY A 19 -8.38 -10.39 18.08
CA GLY A 19 -8.76 -11.80 18.18
C GLY A 19 -8.08 -12.69 17.13
N VAL A 20 -7.53 -12.07 16.09
CA VAL A 20 -6.72 -12.70 15.04
C VAL A 20 -5.23 -12.30 15.15
N GLY A 21 -4.88 -11.40 16.06
CA GLY A 21 -3.52 -11.00 16.43
C GLY A 21 -3.43 -9.93 17.52
N ASP A 22 -3.08 -10.35 18.73
CA ASP A 22 -3.04 -9.59 19.98
C ASP A 22 -1.66 -9.00 20.33
N GLY A 23 -0.77 -8.82 19.36
CA GLY A 23 0.58 -8.29 19.57
C GLY A 23 0.73 -6.80 19.25
N GLU A 24 1.55 -6.09 20.03
CA GLU A 24 2.01 -4.69 19.85
C GLU A 24 2.74 -4.42 18.50
N GLY A 25 2.77 -5.37 17.57
CA GLY A 25 3.49 -5.29 16.29
C GLY A 25 2.65 -5.49 15.02
N ALA A 26 1.37 -5.89 15.10
CA ALA A 26 0.52 -6.12 13.94
C ALA A 26 -0.61 -5.09 13.89
N ASN A 27 -0.32 -3.89 13.39
CA ASN A 27 -1.36 -2.87 13.14
C ASN A 27 -2.17 -3.22 11.87
N LEU A 28 -2.81 -4.41 11.85
CA LEU A 28 -3.65 -4.88 10.75
C LEU A 28 -4.83 -3.94 10.48
N ALA A 29 -5.24 -3.15 11.49
CA ALA A 29 -6.23 -2.09 11.34
C ALA A 29 -5.76 -1.00 10.36
N GLY A 30 -4.48 -0.65 10.35
CA GLY A 30 -3.88 0.28 9.37
C GLY A 30 -3.83 -0.29 7.94
N GLU A 31 -3.93 -1.61 7.80
CA GLU A 31 -3.87 -2.32 6.52
C GLU A 31 -5.24 -2.66 5.93
N GLN A 32 -6.33 -2.43 6.67
CA GLN A 32 -7.70 -2.77 6.27
C GLN A 32 -8.08 -2.22 4.89
N LEU A 33 -7.65 -1.01 4.57
CA LEU A 33 -7.93 -0.41 3.27
C LEU A 33 -7.16 -1.10 2.14
N LEU A 34 -5.96 -1.65 2.40
CA LEU A 34 -5.23 -2.49 1.45
C LEU A 34 -5.92 -3.85 1.28
N PHE A 35 -6.52 -4.40 2.34
CA PHE A 35 -7.38 -5.58 2.25
C PHE A 35 -8.64 -5.31 1.43
N SER A 36 -9.25 -4.13 1.61
CA SER A 36 -10.41 -3.70 0.81
C SER A 36 -10.02 -3.60 -0.67
N LYS A 37 -8.81 -3.10 -0.97
CA LYS A 37 -8.25 -3.08 -2.34
C LYS A 37 -8.06 -4.50 -2.90
N LEU A 38 -7.67 -5.47 -2.08
CA LEU A 38 -7.57 -6.88 -2.48
C LEU A 38 -8.95 -7.46 -2.83
N LEU A 39 -9.98 -7.17 -2.04
CA LEU A 39 -11.36 -7.57 -2.33
C LEU A 39 -11.91 -6.89 -3.59
N TRP A 40 -11.52 -5.63 -3.84
CA TRP A 40 -11.87 -4.93 -5.07
C TRP A 40 -11.25 -5.61 -6.30
N ARG A 41 -9.93 -5.89 -6.24
CA ARG A 41 -9.17 -6.56 -7.31
C ARG A 41 -9.70 -7.96 -7.63
N SER A 42 -10.22 -8.66 -6.63
CA SER A 42 -10.84 -9.99 -6.77
C SER A 42 -12.32 -9.95 -7.13
N GLY A 43 -12.93 -8.77 -7.17
CA GLY A 43 -14.30 -8.56 -7.64
C GLY A 43 -15.40 -8.68 -6.59
N TYR A 44 -15.06 -8.95 -5.33
CA TYR A 44 -16.03 -9.07 -4.25
C TYR A 44 -16.48 -7.72 -3.71
N LEU A 45 -15.59 -6.72 -3.67
CA LEU A 45 -15.93 -5.36 -3.26
C LEU A 45 -16.24 -4.49 -4.49
N ARG A 46 -17.38 -3.79 -4.44
CA ARG A 46 -17.86 -2.89 -5.49
C ARG A 46 -18.11 -1.51 -4.94
N CYS A 47 -17.74 -0.51 -5.72
CA CYS A 47 -17.99 0.89 -5.43
C CYS A 47 -18.97 1.44 -6.47
N PRO A 48 -19.84 2.40 -6.12
CA PRO A 48 -20.62 3.15 -7.10
C PRO A 48 -19.70 3.78 -8.15
N GLU A 49 -20.08 3.72 -9.43
CA GLU A 49 -19.31 4.34 -10.52
C GLU A 49 -19.31 5.88 -10.44
N SER A 50 -20.38 6.44 -9.86
CA SER A 50 -20.49 7.87 -9.61
C SER A 50 -21.40 8.11 -8.41
N CYS A 51 -21.19 9.24 -7.75
CA CYS A 51 -22.08 9.75 -6.73
C CYS A 51 -22.40 11.22 -7.04
N SER A 52 -23.66 11.60 -6.89
CA SER A 52 -24.07 12.99 -6.99
C SER A 52 -23.93 13.70 -5.65
N ALA A 53 -23.91 15.03 -5.64
CA ALA A 53 -23.86 15.81 -4.41
C ALA A 53 -25.08 15.59 -3.50
N ASP A 54 -26.21 15.14 -4.06
CA ASP A 54 -27.45 14.85 -3.34
C ASP A 54 -27.53 13.37 -2.88
N THR A 55 -26.57 12.53 -3.29
CA THR A 55 -26.49 11.13 -2.85
C THR A 55 -26.01 11.10 -1.40
N SER A 56 -26.71 10.35 -0.54
CA SER A 56 -26.29 10.22 0.85
C SER A 56 -24.90 9.58 0.93
N SER A 57 -24.14 9.88 1.99
CA SER A 57 -22.83 9.23 2.19
C SER A 57 -22.98 7.71 2.34
N GLU A 58 -24.10 7.23 2.86
CA GLU A 58 -24.40 5.79 3.03
C GLU A 58 -24.66 5.07 1.70
N ASP A 59 -25.16 5.79 0.68
CA ASP A 59 -25.37 5.26 -0.67
C ASP A 59 -24.12 5.43 -1.55
N CYS A 60 -23.16 6.25 -1.12
CA CYS A 60 -21.89 6.53 -1.81
C CYS A 60 -20.69 5.86 -1.13
N VAL A 61 -20.81 4.57 -0.82
CA VAL A 61 -19.70 3.77 -0.27
C VAL A 61 -19.55 2.47 -1.01
N CYS A 62 -18.33 1.95 -0.98
CA CYS A 62 -18.10 0.60 -1.45
C CYS A 62 -18.69 -0.42 -0.47
N SER A 63 -19.12 -1.57 -1.00
CA SER A 63 -19.63 -2.69 -0.21
C SER A 63 -19.27 -4.03 -0.87
N CYS A 64 -19.61 -5.16 -0.25
CA CYS A 64 -19.59 -6.48 -0.89
C CYS A 64 -21.01 -7.02 -1.08
N PRO A 65 -21.70 -6.63 -2.17
CA PRO A 65 -23.08 -7.03 -2.41
C PRO A 65 -23.18 -8.55 -2.59
N THR A 66 -24.30 -9.13 -2.16
CA THR A 66 -24.51 -10.58 -2.13
C THR A 66 -24.43 -11.21 -3.52
N GLU A 67 -24.87 -10.49 -4.54
CA GLU A 67 -24.82 -10.87 -5.95
C GLU A 67 -23.39 -11.08 -6.47
N TYR A 68 -22.40 -10.38 -5.92
CA TYR A 68 -20.98 -10.54 -6.27
C TYR A 68 -20.28 -11.61 -5.44
N ARG A 69 -20.96 -12.23 -4.47
CA ARG A 69 -20.38 -13.32 -3.66
C ARG A 69 -20.48 -14.68 -4.34
N HIS A 70 -21.37 -14.84 -5.33
CA HIS A 70 -21.53 -16.09 -6.10
C HIS A 70 -21.73 -17.33 -5.20
N GLY A 71 -22.52 -17.19 -4.13
CA GLY A 71 -22.82 -18.27 -3.18
C GLY A 71 -21.68 -18.65 -2.23
N ARG A 72 -20.54 -17.94 -2.27
CA ARG A 72 -19.41 -18.19 -1.37
C ARG A 72 -19.70 -17.73 0.05
N SER A 73 -19.22 -18.50 1.02
CA SER A 73 -19.23 -18.08 2.41
C SER A 73 -18.20 -16.98 2.65
N PRO A 74 -18.30 -16.21 3.75
CA PRO A 74 -17.27 -15.26 4.13
C PRO A 74 -15.88 -15.89 4.21
N TYR A 75 -15.80 -17.11 4.75
CA TYR A 75 -14.55 -17.86 4.80
C TYR A 75 -13.94 -18.07 3.41
N ASP A 76 -14.75 -18.55 2.45
CA ASP A 76 -14.26 -18.84 1.10
C ASP A 76 -13.72 -17.58 0.44
N ILE A 77 -14.40 -16.44 0.58
CA ILE A 77 -13.93 -15.15 0.05
C ILE A 77 -12.58 -14.76 0.67
N LEU A 78 -12.46 -14.82 1.99
CA LEU A 78 -11.24 -14.42 2.71
C LEU A 78 -10.06 -15.35 2.37
N ALA A 79 -10.31 -16.64 2.18
CA ALA A 79 -9.29 -17.62 1.81
C ALA A 79 -8.88 -17.48 0.33
N GLU A 80 -9.85 -17.42 -0.59
CA GLU A 80 -9.62 -17.33 -2.04
C GLU A 80 -8.90 -16.05 -2.44
N THR A 81 -9.16 -14.94 -1.74
CA THR A 81 -8.46 -13.68 -1.99
C THR A 81 -6.99 -13.69 -1.53
N GLY A 82 -6.60 -14.63 -0.68
CA GLY A 82 -5.27 -14.67 -0.06
C GLY A 82 -5.16 -13.84 1.22
N LEU A 83 -6.26 -13.27 1.70
CA LEU A 83 -6.27 -12.46 2.93
C LEU A 83 -5.91 -13.31 4.16
N LEU A 84 -6.50 -14.49 4.31
CA LEU A 84 -6.17 -15.38 5.44
C LEU A 84 -4.71 -15.84 5.40
N TYR A 85 -4.16 -16.04 4.20
CA TYR A 85 -2.74 -16.32 4.03
C TYR A 85 -1.90 -15.15 4.55
N TYR A 86 -2.16 -13.93 4.09
CA TYR A 86 -1.45 -12.73 4.55
C TYR A 86 -1.49 -12.61 6.08
N ILE A 87 -2.68 -12.66 6.68
CA ILE A 87 -2.87 -12.54 8.12
C ILE A 87 -2.09 -13.63 8.86
N SER A 88 -2.15 -14.89 8.39
CA SER A 88 -1.41 -16.00 9.00
C SER A 88 0.13 -15.85 8.92
N THR A 89 0.63 -15.09 7.94
CA THR A 89 2.07 -14.81 7.81
C THR A 89 2.54 -13.65 8.68
N GLN A 90 1.70 -12.63 8.88
CA GLN A 90 2.03 -11.49 9.74
C GLN A 90 1.92 -11.84 11.22
N ASP A 91 0.99 -12.72 11.56
CA ASP A 91 0.83 -13.23 12.92
C ASP A 91 0.89 -14.76 12.95
N ALA A 92 2.08 -15.28 12.65
CA ALA A 92 2.36 -16.71 12.77
C ALA A 92 2.32 -17.22 14.23
N SER A 93 2.02 -16.35 15.21
CA SER A 93 2.27 -16.66 16.61
C SER A 93 1.08 -17.21 17.38
N LYS A 94 -0.20 -16.79 17.24
CA LYS A 94 -1.20 -17.19 18.27
C LYS A 94 -2.69 -17.39 17.91
N GLY A 95 -3.22 -17.00 16.76
CA GLY A 95 -4.67 -17.09 16.49
C GLY A 95 -5.10 -17.96 15.31
N LEU A 96 -4.51 -17.74 14.13
CA LEU A 96 -4.94 -18.30 12.85
C LEU A 96 -3.96 -19.35 12.33
N LEU A 97 -4.40 -20.60 12.22
CA LEU A 97 -3.55 -21.71 11.76
C LEU A 97 -4.08 -22.35 10.50
N TYR A 98 -3.18 -22.65 9.57
CA TYR A 98 -3.50 -23.44 8.38
C TYR A 98 -3.37 -24.94 8.66
N ASN A 99 -4.47 -25.67 8.54
CA ASN A 99 -4.55 -27.11 8.68
C ASN A 99 -4.40 -27.79 7.32
N LYS A 100 -3.25 -28.44 7.10
CA LYS A 100 -2.91 -29.16 5.86
C LYS A 100 -3.82 -30.36 5.56
N THR A 101 -4.43 -30.97 6.59
CA THR A 101 -5.29 -32.14 6.41
C THR A 101 -6.66 -31.74 5.87
N THR A 102 -7.20 -30.63 6.35
CA THR A 102 -8.50 -30.11 5.92
C THR A 102 -8.40 -29.10 4.78
N ASP A 103 -7.17 -28.69 4.42
CA ASP A 103 -6.88 -27.60 3.49
C ASP A 103 -7.61 -26.30 3.88
N LYS A 104 -7.57 -25.96 5.18
CA LYS A 104 -8.33 -24.84 5.73
C LYS A 104 -7.59 -24.12 6.85
N TYR A 105 -7.71 -22.79 6.86
CA TYR A 105 -7.46 -21.97 8.03
C TYR A 105 -8.51 -22.20 9.12
N GLY A 106 -8.09 -22.17 10.38
CA GLY A 106 -8.95 -22.17 11.56
C GLY A 106 -8.38 -21.33 12.70
N LEU A 107 -9.22 -20.98 13.66
CA LEU A 107 -8.88 -20.16 14.82
C LEU A 107 -8.69 -21.04 16.07
N VAL A 108 -7.54 -20.88 16.72
CA VAL A 108 -7.20 -21.66 17.92
C VAL A 108 -8.13 -21.29 19.06
N GLY A 109 -8.79 -22.28 19.65
CA GLY A 109 -9.66 -22.11 20.81
C GLY A 109 -11.10 -21.66 20.48
N TYR A 110 -11.44 -21.51 19.20
CA TYR A 110 -12.78 -21.16 18.75
C TYR A 110 -13.58 -22.42 18.40
N THR A 111 -14.87 -22.41 18.68
CA THR A 111 -15.82 -23.36 18.12
C THR A 111 -16.16 -23.01 16.68
N LEU A 112 -16.70 -23.97 15.91
CA LEU A 112 -17.11 -23.74 14.51
C LEU A 112 -18.07 -22.54 14.35
N LYS A 113 -18.96 -22.34 15.33
CA LYS A 113 -19.90 -21.21 15.32
C LYS A 113 -19.18 -19.88 15.54
N GLU A 114 -18.24 -19.84 16.49
CA GLU A 114 -17.45 -18.63 16.75
C GLU A 114 -16.52 -18.30 15.59
N GLU A 115 -15.97 -19.31 14.90
CA GLU A 115 -15.23 -19.13 13.67
C GLU A 115 -16.11 -18.51 12.57
N GLU A 116 -17.29 -19.06 12.33
CA GLU A 116 -18.24 -18.52 11.34
C GLU A 116 -18.62 -17.07 11.63
N GLU A 117 -18.92 -16.73 12.90
CA GLU A 117 -19.19 -15.36 13.32
C GLU A 117 -17.96 -14.45 13.11
N THR A 118 -16.75 -14.97 13.33
CA THR A 118 -15.50 -14.22 13.13
C THR A 118 -15.24 -13.96 11.64
N TRP A 119 -15.44 -14.94 10.76
CA TRP A 119 -15.30 -14.75 9.31
C TRP A 119 -16.30 -13.74 8.76
N ASN A 120 -17.55 -13.77 9.24
CA ASN A 120 -18.54 -12.75 8.89
C ASN A 120 -18.09 -11.35 9.30
N ARG A 121 -17.61 -11.20 10.54
CA ARG A 121 -17.14 -9.92 11.07
C ARG A 121 -15.91 -9.40 10.31
N LEU A 122 -14.96 -10.29 9.99
CA LEU A 122 -13.76 -9.96 9.22
C LEU A 122 -14.11 -9.54 7.79
N LEU A 123 -14.98 -10.29 7.10
CA LEU A 123 -15.43 -9.90 5.76
C LEU A 123 -16.13 -8.54 5.80
N ASN A 124 -17.08 -8.35 6.73
CA ASN A 124 -17.83 -7.10 6.81
C ASN A 124 -16.92 -5.89 7.07
N SER A 125 -15.83 -6.04 7.82
CA SER A 125 -14.89 -4.93 8.04
C SER A 125 -14.14 -4.56 6.76
N VAL A 126 -13.63 -5.53 6.00
CA VAL A 126 -12.90 -5.26 4.74
C VAL A 126 -13.82 -4.91 3.57
N CYS A 127 -15.12 -5.13 3.71
CA CYS A 127 -16.13 -4.73 2.73
C CYS A 127 -16.57 -3.27 2.85
N ASP A 128 -16.26 -2.60 3.96
CA ASP A 128 -16.55 -1.18 4.18
C ASP A 128 -15.23 -0.42 4.42
N PRO A 129 -14.59 0.10 3.35
CA PRO A 129 -13.39 0.92 3.48
C PRO A 129 -13.68 2.33 4.03
N GLY A 130 -14.93 2.67 4.33
CA GLY A 130 -15.36 4.03 4.63
C GLY A 130 -15.22 4.94 3.41
N HIS A 131 -14.66 6.14 3.61
CA HIS A 131 -14.50 7.15 2.55
C HIS A 131 -13.02 7.38 2.22
N PRO A 132 -12.39 6.49 1.44
CA PRO A 132 -11.03 6.71 0.96
C PRO A 132 -11.02 7.85 -0.06
N GLY A 133 -10.15 8.85 0.15
CA GLY A 133 -9.88 9.87 -0.86
C GLY A 133 -9.00 9.34 -2.00
N GLU A 134 -8.93 10.11 -3.10
CA GLU A 134 -8.12 9.81 -4.29
C GLU A 134 -6.65 9.49 -3.96
N MET A 135 -6.04 10.22 -3.01
CA MET A 135 -4.62 10.03 -2.62
C MET A 135 -4.30 8.66 -2.03
N TYR A 136 -5.31 7.85 -1.68
CA TYR A 136 -5.07 6.65 -0.90
C TYR A 136 -4.45 5.50 -1.71
N THR A 137 -4.74 5.38 -3.02
CA THR A 137 -4.28 4.21 -3.80
C THR A 137 -3.76 4.55 -5.20
N SER A 138 -4.02 3.68 -6.19
CA SER A 138 -3.51 3.80 -7.56
C SER A 138 -4.04 5.05 -8.29
N ALA A 139 -5.13 5.63 -7.81
CA ALA A 139 -5.73 6.86 -8.32
C ALA A 139 -5.09 8.14 -7.72
N ALA A 140 -4.14 8.00 -6.79
CA ALA A 140 -3.51 9.13 -6.10
C ALA A 140 -2.97 10.23 -7.03
N PRO A 141 -2.38 9.93 -8.20
CA PRO A 141 -1.94 10.97 -9.13
C PRO A 141 -3.03 11.91 -9.66
N TYR A 142 -4.32 11.57 -9.51
CA TYR A 142 -5.44 12.45 -9.87
C TYR A 142 -5.69 13.59 -8.85
N ASP A 143 -5.27 13.43 -7.59
CA ASP A 143 -5.31 14.50 -6.59
C ASP A 143 -4.10 15.44 -6.80
N PRO A 144 -4.29 16.74 -7.09
CA PRO A 144 -3.18 17.66 -7.32
C PRO A 144 -2.14 17.73 -6.18
N VAL A 145 -2.54 17.41 -4.95
CA VAL A 145 -1.63 17.38 -3.80
C VAL A 145 -0.58 16.27 -3.95
N PHE A 146 -0.83 15.24 -4.76
CA PHE A 146 0.13 14.16 -5.05
C PHE A 146 1.44 14.75 -5.58
N TRP A 147 1.30 15.68 -6.52
CA TRP A 147 2.41 16.35 -7.18
C TRP A 147 3.10 17.40 -6.30
N LEU A 148 2.55 17.73 -5.13
CA LEU A 148 3.24 18.53 -4.11
C LEU A 148 3.96 17.64 -3.09
N LEU A 149 3.38 16.49 -2.75
CA LEU A 149 3.94 15.56 -1.77
C LEU A 149 5.14 14.77 -2.34
N HIS A 150 5.02 14.25 -3.56
CA HIS A 150 6.07 13.38 -4.12
C HIS A 150 7.42 14.08 -4.38
N PRO A 151 7.47 15.36 -4.81
CA PRO A 151 8.74 16.10 -4.83
C PRO A 151 9.37 16.26 -3.45
N ALA A 152 8.59 16.31 -2.35
CA ALA A 152 9.17 16.35 -1.01
C ALA A 152 9.94 15.06 -0.67
N SER A 153 9.42 13.90 -1.11
CA SER A 153 10.12 12.61 -0.99
C SER A 153 11.37 12.54 -1.86
N GLU A 154 11.31 13.05 -3.09
CA GLU A 154 12.48 13.14 -3.97
C GLU A 154 13.57 14.07 -3.39
N ARG A 155 13.19 15.22 -2.84
CA ARG A 155 14.09 16.13 -2.13
C ARG A 155 14.79 15.43 -0.96
N LEU A 156 14.05 14.62 -0.20
CA LEU A 156 14.62 13.84 0.90
C LEU A 156 15.61 12.77 0.41
N LEU A 157 15.29 12.08 -0.69
CA LEU A 157 16.20 11.12 -1.31
C LEU A 157 17.51 11.79 -1.77
N ASN A 158 17.40 12.92 -2.47
CA ASN A 158 18.56 13.73 -2.87
C ASN A 158 19.42 14.13 -1.66
N TRP A 159 18.80 14.60 -0.58
CA TRP A 159 19.50 14.93 0.66
C TRP A 159 20.27 13.73 1.25
N ARG A 160 19.66 12.54 1.31
CA ARG A 160 20.32 11.32 1.80
C ARG A 160 21.52 10.93 0.95
N ARG A 161 21.42 11.03 -0.37
CA ARG A 161 22.53 10.80 -1.31
C ARG A 161 23.67 11.80 -1.10
N MET A 162 23.35 13.06 -0.84
CA MET A 162 24.34 14.09 -0.55
C MET A 162 25.12 13.80 0.74
N LEU A 163 24.41 13.49 1.83
CA LEU A 163 25.03 13.11 3.09
C LEU A 163 25.96 11.89 2.96
N LYS A 164 25.58 10.90 2.15
CA LYS A 164 26.43 9.75 1.82
C LYS A 164 27.71 10.15 1.11
N ALA A 165 27.61 10.95 0.04
CA ALA A 165 28.78 11.37 -0.72
C ALA A 165 29.78 12.18 0.16
N TRP A 166 29.25 12.96 1.09
CA TRP A 166 30.02 13.76 2.04
C TRP A 166 30.47 12.99 3.28
N LYS A 167 30.11 11.71 3.39
CA LYS A 167 30.49 10.80 4.48
C LYS A 167 29.93 11.23 5.84
N PHE A 168 28.77 11.89 5.86
CA PHE A 168 28.04 12.23 7.09
C PHE A 168 27.04 11.16 7.51
N ALA A 169 26.53 10.37 6.57
CA ALA A 169 25.60 9.28 6.87
C ALA A 169 25.79 8.11 5.90
N ASP A 170 25.63 6.89 6.40
CA ASP A 170 25.48 5.73 5.53
C ASP A 170 24.11 5.76 4.84
N PHE A 171 24.09 5.32 3.58
CA PHE A 171 22.87 5.15 2.82
C PHE A 171 23.06 4.00 1.82
N ASP A 172 22.41 2.88 2.12
CA ASP A 172 22.38 1.73 1.22
C ASP A 172 21.40 2.01 0.07
N GLU A 173 21.90 1.86 -1.15
CA GLU A 173 21.14 2.07 -2.39
C GLU A 173 20.96 0.75 -3.15
N ALA A 174 21.22 -0.39 -2.50
CA ALA A 174 20.89 -1.69 -3.04
C ALA A 174 19.38 -1.83 -3.25
N TRP A 175 19.00 -2.48 -4.34
CA TRP A 175 17.59 -2.75 -4.63
C TRP A 175 17.08 -3.87 -3.72
N GLY A 176 16.54 -3.49 -2.55
CA GLY A 176 16.10 -4.42 -1.51
C GLY A 176 14.70 -5.02 -1.71
N TYR A 177 14.04 -4.74 -2.83
CA TYR A 177 12.68 -5.24 -3.07
C TYR A 177 12.69 -6.75 -3.34
N ASN A 178 11.81 -7.49 -2.66
CA ASN A 178 11.68 -8.93 -2.82
C ASN A 178 10.25 -9.39 -2.47
N HIS A 179 9.64 -10.16 -3.38
CA HIS A 179 8.33 -10.78 -3.21
C HIS A 179 8.31 -11.96 -2.23
N SER A 180 9.46 -12.55 -1.87
CA SER A 180 9.51 -13.74 -1.02
C SER A 180 9.14 -13.48 0.45
N SER A 181 8.95 -12.23 0.81
CA SER A 181 8.49 -11.79 2.12
C SER A 181 7.16 -11.09 1.90
N VAL A 182 6.06 -11.75 2.28
CA VAL A 182 4.71 -11.20 2.28
C VAL A 182 4.71 -10.00 3.23
N ASN A 183 5.17 -8.84 2.75
CA ASN A 183 5.39 -7.64 3.57
C ASN A 183 4.31 -6.59 3.31
N ALA A 184 3.41 -6.87 2.35
CA ALA A 184 2.32 -5.99 2.01
C ALA A 184 1.08 -6.81 1.68
N PRO A 185 -0.12 -6.35 2.08
CA PRO A 185 -1.39 -6.98 1.71
C PRO A 185 -1.66 -7.09 0.21
N SER A 186 -0.92 -6.33 -0.61
CA SER A 186 -0.97 -6.38 -2.06
C SER A 186 -0.11 -7.48 -2.68
N ASP A 187 0.69 -8.19 -1.89
CA ASP A 187 1.66 -9.20 -2.33
C ASP A 187 1.34 -10.58 -1.75
N VAL A 188 0.12 -11.05 -2.04
CA VAL A 188 -0.39 -12.37 -1.59
C VAL A 188 -0.11 -13.49 -2.59
N GLY A 189 0.75 -13.24 -3.59
CA GLY A 189 1.10 -14.20 -4.63
C GLY A 189 -0.03 -14.54 -5.62
N LYS A 190 -1.04 -13.66 -5.74
CA LYS A 190 -2.17 -13.82 -6.66
C LYS A 190 -2.35 -12.59 -7.54
N VAL A 191 -2.47 -12.81 -8.85
CA VAL A 191 -2.78 -11.76 -9.84
C VAL A 191 -4.17 -12.03 -10.40
N PHE A 192 -5.07 -11.04 -10.31
CA PHE A 192 -6.44 -11.14 -10.80
C PHE A 192 -6.55 -10.55 -12.20
N ASN A 193 -7.00 -11.36 -13.17
CA ASN A 193 -7.14 -10.98 -14.57
C ASN A 193 -8.62 -10.71 -14.93
N TRP A 194 -8.88 -9.50 -15.42
CA TRP A 194 -10.21 -9.00 -15.80
C TRP A 194 -10.47 -9.02 -17.33
N GLU A 195 -9.54 -9.48 -18.17
CA GLU A 195 -9.65 -9.37 -19.64
C GLU A 195 -10.87 -10.09 -20.25
N ASN A 196 -11.41 -11.11 -19.57
CA ASN A 196 -12.54 -11.92 -20.06
C ASN A 196 -13.72 -11.96 -19.09
N THR A 197 -13.96 -10.88 -18.35
CA THR A 197 -15.10 -10.77 -17.42
C THR A 197 -16.17 -9.83 -17.95
N SER A 198 -17.43 -10.07 -17.56
CA SER A 198 -18.56 -9.20 -17.90
C SER A 198 -19.55 -9.10 -16.75
N GLY A 199 -20.21 -7.95 -16.60
CA GLY A 199 -21.28 -7.76 -15.60
C GLY A 199 -20.87 -8.14 -14.18
N PHE A 200 -21.44 -9.24 -13.67
CA PHE A 200 -21.23 -9.72 -12.29
C PHE A 200 -20.12 -10.76 -12.16
N ASP A 201 -19.43 -11.11 -13.25
CA ASP A 201 -18.39 -12.14 -13.24
C ASP A 201 -17.21 -11.76 -12.33
N LEU A 202 -16.58 -12.79 -11.76
CA LEU A 202 -15.32 -12.67 -11.03
C LEU A 202 -14.14 -12.81 -12.00
N PRO A 203 -13.02 -12.10 -11.75
CA PRO A 203 -11.79 -12.30 -12.50
C PRO A 203 -11.26 -13.70 -12.32
N THR A 204 -10.58 -14.20 -13.34
CA THR A 204 -9.69 -15.35 -13.15
C THR A 204 -8.48 -14.91 -12.34
N HIS A 205 -7.78 -15.85 -11.71
CA HIS A 205 -6.53 -15.54 -11.05
C HIS A 205 -5.49 -16.61 -11.33
N GLU A 206 -4.23 -16.18 -11.31
CA GLU A 206 -3.06 -17.05 -11.38
C GLU A 206 -2.12 -16.75 -10.22
N MET A 207 -1.34 -17.77 -9.86
CA MET A 207 -0.25 -17.59 -8.90
C MET A 207 0.85 -16.78 -9.58
N GLY A 208 1.21 -15.65 -8.98
CA GLY A 208 2.16 -14.74 -9.57
C GLY A 208 2.31 -13.47 -8.76
N THR A 209 3.22 -12.61 -9.21
CA THR A 209 3.48 -11.31 -8.61
C THR A 209 3.20 -10.22 -9.63
N CYS A 210 2.71 -9.07 -9.17
CA CYS A 210 2.52 -7.93 -10.04
C CYS A 210 3.89 -7.34 -10.41
N PRO A 211 4.20 -7.13 -11.70
CA PRO A 211 5.41 -6.43 -12.11
C PRO A 211 5.33 -4.95 -11.75
N GLY A 212 6.47 -4.26 -11.78
CA GLY A 212 6.59 -2.81 -11.61
C GLY A 212 7.47 -2.37 -10.43
N HIS A 213 7.98 -3.31 -9.64
CA HIS A 213 8.76 -3.04 -8.42
C HIS A 213 10.22 -3.48 -8.52
N GLU A 214 10.59 -4.26 -9.52
CA GLU A 214 11.98 -4.67 -9.74
C GLU A 214 12.78 -3.54 -10.40
N ALA A 215 14.11 -3.58 -10.22
CA ALA A 215 15.01 -2.57 -10.76
C ALA A 215 14.90 -2.46 -12.29
N MET A 216 14.67 -3.58 -12.98
CA MET A 216 14.63 -3.66 -14.43
C MET A 216 13.23 -3.56 -15.03
N ASP A 217 12.20 -3.37 -14.19
CA ASP A 217 10.84 -3.14 -14.68
C ASP A 217 10.75 -1.81 -15.45
N LEU A 218 10.00 -1.83 -16.55
CA LEU A 218 9.85 -0.68 -17.42
C LEU A 218 8.84 0.32 -16.87
N LEU A 219 9.20 1.59 -16.89
CA LEU A 219 8.28 2.70 -16.71
C LEU A 219 7.38 2.86 -17.93
N PRO A 220 6.15 3.38 -17.77
CA PRO A 220 5.20 3.51 -18.87
C PRO A 220 5.50 4.67 -19.83
N PHE A 221 6.63 5.36 -19.68
CA PHE A 221 6.98 6.56 -20.44
C PHE A 221 8.18 6.31 -21.37
N LYS A 222 8.02 6.60 -22.66
CA LYS A 222 9.12 6.62 -23.64
C LYS A 222 9.77 8.00 -23.70
N GLY A 223 11.07 8.05 -23.96
CA GLY A 223 11.75 9.34 -24.19
C GLY A 223 11.95 10.17 -22.93
N LEU A 224 11.64 9.64 -21.74
CA LEU A 224 11.82 10.36 -20.47
C LEU A 224 13.31 10.54 -20.14
N ILE A 225 14.11 9.51 -20.41
CA ILE A 225 15.55 9.44 -20.10
C ILE A 225 16.35 8.99 -21.33
N LYS A 226 15.79 8.05 -22.09
CA LYS A 226 16.41 7.46 -23.29
C LYS A 226 15.54 7.78 -24.49
N ASP A 227 16.11 8.41 -25.51
CA ASP A 227 15.37 8.82 -26.71
C ASP A 227 14.68 7.63 -27.39
N GLY A 228 13.37 7.71 -27.54
CA GLY A 228 12.56 6.68 -28.22
C GLY A 228 12.37 5.37 -27.43
N GLU A 229 12.98 5.22 -26.26
CA GLU A 229 12.97 3.99 -25.46
C GLU A 229 12.24 4.19 -24.11
N TYR A 230 11.77 3.08 -23.54
CA TYR A 230 11.28 3.05 -22.16
C TYR A 230 12.45 3.06 -21.19
N ALA A 231 12.33 3.82 -20.11
CA ALA A 231 13.26 3.75 -18.99
C ALA A 231 12.87 2.62 -18.03
N THR A 232 13.84 2.01 -17.35
CA THR A 232 13.60 1.13 -16.22
C THR A 232 13.44 1.91 -14.91
N ASN A 233 12.93 1.27 -13.86
CA ASN A 233 12.97 1.79 -12.49
C ASN A 233 14.39 2.20 -12.07
N LYS A 234 15.40 1.40 -12.42
CA LYS A 234 16.81 1.68 -12.14
C LYS A 234 17.32 2.89 -12.93
N ASP A 235 16.99 2.98 -14.23
CA ASP A 235 17.36 4.16 -15.04
C ASP A 235 16.79 5.44 -14.42
N PHE A 236 15.54 5.42 -13.96
CA PHE A 236 14.90 6.57 -13.32
C PHE A 236 15.50 6.89 -11.96
N TYR A 237 15.78 5.88 -11.15
CA TYR A 237 16.45 6.04 -9.87
C TYR A 237 17.84 6.69 -10.00
N GLU A 238 18.61 6.29 -11.01
CA GLU A 238 19.92 6.87 -11.34
C GLU A 238 19.79 8.26 -11.96
N PHE A 239 18.79 8.49 -12.81
CA PHE A 239 18.52 9.79 -13.41
C PHE A 239 18.21 10.86 -12.35
N LEU A 240 17.46 10.51 -11.30
CA LEU A 240 17.15 11.38 -10.17
C LEU A 240 18.32 11.62 -9.20
N HIS A 241 19.56 11.28 -9.57
CA HIS A 241 20.71 11.55 -8.72
C HIS A 241 21.02 13.05 -8.66
N PRO A 242 21.31 13.65 -7.48
CA PRO A 242 21.39 15.11 -7.34
C PRO A 242 22.55 15.76 -8.11
N TRP A 243 23.50 14.96 -8.60
CA TRP A 243 24.61 15.40 -9.46
C TRP A 243 24.41 15.08 -10.95
N ASN A 244 23.24 14.59 -11.34
CA ASN A 244 22.95 14.38 -12.75
C ASN A 244 22.71 15.74 -13.44
N GLU A 245 23.65 16.13 -14.31
CA GLU A 245 23.59 17.39 -15.07
C GLU A 245 22.43 17.45 -16.07
N MET A 246 21.80 16.31 -16.38
CA MET A 246 20.64 16.26 -17.28
C MET A 246 19.30 16.49 -16.55
N LEU A 247 19.31 16.67 -15.23
CA LEU A 247 18.08 17.00 -14.50
C LEU A 247 17.56 18.38 -14.92
N PRO A 248 16.26 18.51 -15.25
CA PRO A 248 15.69 19.79 -15.66
C PRO A 248 15.51 20.78 -14.50
N TYR A 249 15.71 20.34 -13.26
CA TYR A 249 15.66 21.16 -12.05
C TYR A 249 16.60 20.61 -10.97
N THR A 250 16.88 21.43 -9.97
CA THR A 250 17.48 21.01 -8.71
C THR A 250 16.79 21.75 -7.57
N TYR A 251 16.92 21.25 -6.34
CA TYR A 251 16.37 21.91 -5.17
C TYR A 251 17.30 23.03 -4.69
N ASP A 252 16.75 24.25 -4.58
CA ASP A 252 17.47 25.41 -4.01
C ASP A 252 17.91 25.17 -2.57
N SER A 253 17.11 24.42 -1.79
CA SER A 253 17.49 24.02 -0.44
C SER A 253 16.90 22.68 -0.01
N TYR A 254 17.66 22.00 0.84
CA TYR A 254 17.25 20.82 1.60
C TYR A 254 16.84 21.17 3.03
N ARG A 255 16.16 22.32 3.23
CA ARG A 255 15.64 22.78 4.53
C ARG A 255 14.16 22.41 4.70
N TRP A 256 13.82 21.86 5.85
CA TRP A 256 12.43 21.68 6.29
C TRP A 256 12.16 22.56 7.51
N GLU A 257 11.90 23.85 7.29
CA GLU A 257 11.71 24.83 8.37
C GLU A 257 10.60 24.44 9.36
N HIS A 258 9.54 23.79 8.88
CA HIS A 258 8.45 23.30 9.73
C HIS A 258 8.88 22.14 10.66
N CYS A 259 9.83 21.30 10.23
CA CYS A 259 10.44 20.27 11.07
C CYS A 259 11.32 20.93 12.14
N ASN A 260 12.17 21.88 11.74
CA ASN A 260 13.04 22.61 12.68
C ASN A 260 12.23 23.36 13.75
N ALA A 261 11.12 24.00 13.35
CA ALA A 261 10.19 24.64 14.29
C ALA A 261 9.58 23.67 15.31
N SER A 262 9.55 22.37 14.97
CA SER A 262 9.05 21.29 15.82
C SER A 262 10.17 20.56 16.60
N GLY A 263 11.43 21.01 16.46
CA GLY A 263 12.61 20.42 17.10
C GLY A 263 13.27 19.28 16.32
N ASP A 264 12.76 18.94 15.14
CA ASP A 264 13.34 17.93 14.24
C ASP A 264 14.29 18.62 13.25
N ASP A 265 15.58 18.50 13.49
CA ASP A 265 16.60 19.04 12.59
C ASP A 265 16.81 18.14 11.37
N ILE A 266 16.02 18.40 10.34
CA ILE A 266 16.16 17.79 9.01
C ILE A 266 16.68 18.85 8.05
N GLY A 267 17.99 18.81 7.76
CA GLY A 267 18.64 19.65 6.76
C GLY A 267 20.06 20.07 7.11
N TRP A 268 20.46 21.26 6.63
CA TRP A 268 21.83 21.80 6.69
C TRP A 268 22.44 21.92 8.08
N ASP A 269 21.63 22.06 9.13
CA ASP A 269 22.13 22.27 10.49
C ASP A 269 22.80 20.99 11.05
N LEU A 270 22.63 19.84 10.38
CA LEU A 270 23.39 18.61 10.60
C LEU A 270 24.84 18.65 10.08
N LEU A 271 25.19 19.62 9.22
CA LEU A 271 26.55 19.77 8.71
C LEU A 271 27.37 20.61 9.70
N PRO A 272 28.65 20.28 9.95
CA PRO A 272 29.54 21.12 10.73
C PRO A 272 29.54 22.57 10.20
N ARG A 273 29.48 23.56 11.09
CA ARG A 273 29.51 24.97 10.70
C ARG A 273 30.70 25.25 9.77
N GLY A 274 30.44 25.86 8.62
CA GLY A 274 31.44 26.18 7.59
C GLY A 274 31.55 25.14 6.46
N TRP A 275 31.06 23.92 6.66
CA TRP A 275 31.19 22.86 5.65
C TRP A 275 30.39 23.16 4.38
N ALA A 276 29.17 23.69 4.51
CA ALA A 276 28.34 24.11 3.38
C ALA A 276 28.99 25.24 2.56
N SER A 277 29.51 26.26 3.24
CA SER A 277 30.21 27.37 2.58
C SER A 277 31.50 26.93 1.87
N ASP A 278 32.22 25.96 2.44
CA ASP A 278 33.45 25.42 1.85
C ASP A 278 33.21 24.59 0.57
N HIS A 279 31.97 24.16 0.34
CA HIS A 279 31.58 23.32 -0.80
C HIS A 279 30.57 24.00 -1.74
N GLY A 280 30.37 25.32 -1.60
CA GLY A 280 29.56 26.12 -2.53
C GLY A 280 28.05 25.89 -2.40
N LEU A 281 27.58 25.65 -1.17
CA LEU A 281 26.19 25.36 -0.83
C LEU A 281 25.61 26.41 0.13
#